data_AF-A0A2D6EZH1-F1
#
_entry.id   AF-A0A2D6EZH1-F1
#
_cell.length_a   1.000
_cell.length_b   1.000
_cell.length_c   1.000
_cell.angle_alpha   90.00
_cell.angle_beta   90.00
_cell.angle_gamma   90.00
#
_symmetry.space_group_name_H-M   'P 1'
#
loop_
_entity.id
_entity.type
_entity.pdbx_description
1 polymer ?
#
loop_
_entity_poly.entity_id
_entity_poly.type
_entity_poly.pdbx_seq_one_letter_code
_entity_poly.pdbx_strand_id
1 'polypeptide(L)'
;MANTKWNRTEMGLGRLADQIYYVKGVPHYQGHHVIGSDTPINGGISIGGSQREAIVVDLEKDPILKSRFDEIMNVLNSYKKPRTKKGILKLIYNTVLSHGQRDLTDKIDEFNKKHGVEKDGKIMLGAYSINDWVCRHKGLEAAAMGEGVINEGHLSGTARAHRNQRSEGAHFWFRHTSEDGKKIYISDPMQKFFGTLEQAEKRKYSWSYKTPEEKEQEQREKKQKLFRLKDRIIEIPKEPLIQKPKNKVQQEKPFNLDDRIVDPNDAIGNNKPLSPHDQILNHINKAIKDSK
;
A
#
# COMPACT_ATOMS: atom_id res chain seq x y z
N MET A 1 -0.78 20.16 1.05
CA MET A 1 -0.92 18.70 0.83
C MET A 1 -0.92 18.47 -0.68
N ALA A 2 -0.10 17.58 -1.22
CA ALA A 2 -0.09 17.29 -2.65
C ALA A 2 -1.46 16.73 -3.10
N ASN A 3 -1.99 17.26 -4.21
CA ASN A 3 -3.26 16.82 -4.78
C ASN A 3 -3.11 15.37 -5.29
N THR A 4 -3.67 14.40 -4.54
CA THR A 4 -3.51 12.98 -4.84
C THR A 4 -4.52 12.57 -5.91
N LYS A 5 -4.05 12.11 -7.08
CA LYS A 5 -4.94 11.64 -8.16
C LYS A 5 -5.02 10.10 -8.15
N TRP A 6 -6.23 9.57 -8.33
CA TRP A 6 -6.51 8.12 -8.41
C TRP A 6 -6.87 7.65 -9.83
N ASN A 7 -6.90 8.59 -10.78
CA ASN A 7 -7.48 8.42 -12.11
C ASN A 7 -6.56 7.80 -13.18
N ARG A 8 -5.44 7.14 -12.81
CA ARG A 8 -4.53 6.56 -13.83
C ARG A 8 -5.22 5.48 -14.68
N THR A 9 -6.20 4.78 -14.13
CA THR A 9 -7.05 3.85 -14.90
C THR A 9 -7.85 4.61 -15.93
N GLU A 10 -8.56 5.65 -15.50
CA GLU A 10 -9.40 6.49 -16.36
C GLU A 10 -8.59 7.17 -17.45
N MET A 11 -7.38 7.65 -17.15
CA MET A 11 -6.46 8.20 -18.16
C MET A 11 -6.09 7.15 -19.21
N GLY A 12 -5.78 5.92 -18.79
CA GLY A 12 -5.48 4.83 -19.71
C GLY A 12 -6.70 4.44 -20.56
N LEU A 13 -7.88 4.36 -19.94
CA LEU A 13 -9.15 4.08 -20.62
C LEU A 13 -9.49 5.16 -21.65
N GLY A 14 -9.34 6.45 -21.30
CA GLY A 14 -9.60 7.55 -22.22
C GLY A 14 -8.63 7.56 -23.41
N ARG A 15 -7.36 7.26 -23.17
CA ARG A 15 -6.34 7.15 -24.24
C ARG A 15 -6.61 5.96 -25.18
N LEU A 16 -7.14 4.87 -24.65
CA LEU A 16 -7.44 3.64 -25.39
C LEU A 16 -8.92 3.53 -25.78
N ALA A 17 -9.69 4.63 -25.74
CA ALA A 17 -11.16 4.59 -25.79
C ALA A 17 -11.70 3.76 -26.97
N ASP A 18 -11.13 3.91 -28.16
CA ASP A 18 -11.56 3.19 -29.38
C ASP A 18 -11.23 1.69 -29.38
N GLN A 19 -10.42 1.23 -28.41
CA GLN A 19 -10.01 -0.16 -28.22
C GLN A 19 -10.65 -0.81 -26.99
N ILE A 20 -11.36 -0.03 -26.16
CA ILE A 20 -12.07 -0.53 -24.99
C ILE A 20 -13.48 -0.95 -25.39
N TYR A 21 -13.87 -2.15 -24.97
CA TYR A 21 -15.26 -2.60 -25.01
C TYR A 21 -15.76 -2.89 -23.60
N TYR A 22 -17.07 -2.93 -23.39
CA TYR A 22 -17.65 -3.12 -22.06
C TYR A 22 -18.47 -4.40 -22.00
N VAL A 23 -18.25 -5.20 -20.94
CA VAL A 23 -19.06 -6.38 -20.63
C VAL A 23 -19.72 -6.13 -19.27
N LYS A 24 -21.06 -6.02 -19.25
CA LYS A 24 -21.83 -5.70 -18.03
C LYS A 24 -21.30 -4.46 -17.29
N GLY A 25 -20.91 -3.43 -18.04
CA GLY A 25 -20.35 -2.19 -17.48
C GLY A 25 -18.89 -2.26 -17.04
N VAL A 26 -18.21 -3.40 -17.18
CA VAL A 26 -16.79 -3.54 -16.87
C VAL A 26 -15.96 -3.32 -18.14
N PRO A 27 -15.01 -2.37 -18.17
CA PRO A 27 -14.15 -2.14 -19.33
C PRO A 27 -13.24 -3.33 -19.57
N HIS A 28 -13.04 -3.68 -20.83
CA HIS A 28 -12.15 -4.74 -21.28
C HIS A 28 -11.20 -4.21 -22.35
N TYR A 29 -9.98 -4.72 -22.35
CA TYR A 29 -8.94 -4.42 -23.31
C TYR A 29 -8.26 -5.71 -23.74
N GLN A 30 -8.17 -5.93 -25.06
CA GLN A 30 -7.48 -7.07 -25.67
C GLN A 30 -7.82 -8.45 -25.07
N GLY A 31 -9.09 -8.65 -24.70
CA GLY A 31 -9.62 -9.93 -24.19
C GLY A 31 -9.70 -10.05 -22.66
N HIS A 32 -9.32 -9.02 -21.91
CA HIS A 32 -9.24 -9.04 -20.44
C HIS A 32 -10.00 -7.86 -19.83
N HIS A 33 -10.63 -8.04 -18.67
CA HIS A 33 -11.18 -6.89 -17.94
C HIS A 33 -10.05 -6.00 -17.42
N VAL A 34 -10.26 -4.68 -17.43
CA VAL A 34 -9.26 -3.73 -16.96
C VAL A 34 -9.24 -3.71 -15.44
N ILE A 35 -8.04 -3.89 -14.85
CA ILE A 35 -7.83 -3.88 -13.40
C ILE A 35 -7.92 -2.43 -12.88
N GLY A 36 -9.00 -2.13 -12.17
CA GLY A 36 -9.25 -0.92 -11.39
C GLY A 36 -9.23 -1.16 -9.88
N SER A 37 -9.72 -0.18 -9.11
CA SER A 37 -9.79 -0.25 -7.64
C SER A 37 -10.78 -1.30 -7.14
N ASP A 38 -11.77 -1.65 -7.95
CA ASP A 38 -12.93 -2.46 -7.54
C ASP A 38 -13.23 -3.65 -8.45
N THR A 39 -12.38 -3.90 -9.44
CA THR A 39 -12.49 -5.05 -10.32
C THR A 39 -11.67 -6.23 -9.81
N PRO A 40 -11.97 -7.47 -10.24
CA PRO A 40 -11.09 -8.61 -9.99
C PRO A 40 -9.67 -8.39 -10.54
N ILE A 41 -8.68 -9.09 -9.97
CA ILE A 41 -7.28 -8.99 -10.38
C ILE A 41 -6.93 -10.10 -11.38
N ASN A 42 -7.20 -11.35 -11.02
CA ASN A 42 -6.93 -12.54 -11.81
C ASN A 42 -7.76 -12.56 -13.09
N GLY A 43 -7.14 -12.92 -14.21
CA GLY A 43 -7.69 -12.81 -15.57
C GLY A 43 -7.70 -11.39 -16.15
N GLY A 44 -7.32 -10.38 -15.36
CA GLY A 44 -7.40 -8.97 -15.75
C GLY A 44 -6.15 -8.42 -16.43
N ILE A 45 -6.27 -7.18 -16.92
CA ILE A 45 -5.18 -6.42 -17.53
C ILE A 45 -5.01 -5.04 -16.88
N SER A 46 -3.79 -4.73 -16.44
CA SER A 46 -3.45 -3.44 -15.84
C SER A 46 -2.81 -2.50 -16.86
N ILE A 47 -3.56 -1.48 -17.27
CA ILE A 47 -3.11 -0.42 -18.17
C ILE A 47 -2.51 0.77 -17.41
N GLY A 48 -1.57 1.47 -18.06
CA GLY A 48 -1.00 2.73 -17.58
C GLY A 48 -1.76 3.96 -18.07
N GLY A 49 -1.62 5.07 -17.35
CA GLY A 49 -2.15 6.37 -17.80
C GLY A 49 -1.46 6.85 -19.08
N SER A 50 -0.14 6.68 -19.17
CA SER A 50 0.63 6.89 -20.41
C SER A 50 0.78 5.59 -21.18
N GLN A 51 1.11 5.71 -22.47
CA GLN A 51 1.39 4.61 -23.36
C GLN A 51 2.65 3.84 -22.91
N ARG A 52 2.50 2.54 -22.61
CA ARG A 52 3.53 1.62 -22.10
C ARG A 52 3.00 0.18 -22.16
N GLU A 53 3.60 -0.79 -21.47
CA GLU A 53 3.08 -2.16 -21.39
C GLU A 53 1.66 -2.25 -20.75
N ALA A 54 0.86 -3.19 -21.28
CA ALA A 54 -0.39 -3.66 -20.71
C ALA A 54 -0.16 -5.01 -20.02
N ILE A 55 -0.21 -5.01 -18.69
CA ILE A 55 0.22 -6.16 -17.89
C ILE A 55 -0.97 -7.10 -17.65
N VAL A 56 -0.90 -8.31 -18.19
CA VAL A 56 -1.88 -9.36 -17.95
C VAL A 56 -1.54 -10.09 -16.65
N VAL A 57 -2.56 -10.30 -15.82
CA VAL A 57 -2.46 -11.04 -14.56
C VAL A 57 -3.36 -12.25 -14.64
N ASP A 58 -2.77 -13.45 -14.70
CA ASP A 58 -3.51 -14.71 -14.85
C ASP A 58 -2.75 -15.84 -14.14
N LEU A 59 -3.23 -16.23 -12.96
CA LEU A 59 -2.63 -17.26 -12.11
C LEU A 59 -2.68 -18.66 -12.73
N GLU A 60 -3.55 -18.89 -13.71
CA GLU A 60 -3.68 -20.20 -14.36
C GLU A 60 -2.75 -20.33 -15.56
N LYS A 61 -2.64 -19.26 -16.36
CA LYS A 61 -1.85 -19.26 -17.60
C LYS A 61 -0.41 -18.79 -17.43
N ASP A 62 -0.10 -18.09 -16.34
CA ASP A 62 1.26 -17.64 -16.03
C ASP A 62 1.97 -18.64 -15.11
N PRO A 63 2.91 -19.46 -15.62
CA PRO A 63 3.55 -20.49 -14.82
C PRO A 63 4.41 -19.92 -13.67
N ILE A 64 4.93 -18.71 -13.82
CA ILE A 64 5.78 -18.07 -12.80
C ILE A 64 4.91 -17.57 -11.65
N LEU A 65 3.80 -16.89 -11.96
CA LEU A 65 2.84 -16.51 -10.93
C LEU A 65 2.23 -17.74 -10.26
N LYS A 66 1.86 -18.75 -11.05
CA LYS A 66 1.30 -20.01 -10.54
C LYS A 66 2.25 -20.66 -9.54
N SER A 67 3.53 -20.80 -9.88
CA SER A 67 4.52 -21.40 -8.98
C SER A 67 4.63 -20.68 -7.63
N ARG A 68 4.44 -19.36 -7.61
CA ARG A 68 4.51 -18.54 -6.38
C ARG A 68 3.25 -18.60 -5.57
N PHE A 69 2.11 -18.66 -6.26
CA PHE A 69 0.84 -18.95 -5.62
C PHE A 69 0.89 -20.32 -4.95
N ASP A 70 1.38 -21.33 -5.66
CA ASP A 70 1.53 -22.69 -5.15
C ASP A 70 2.49 -22.74 -3.94
N GLU A 71 3.54 -21.91 -3.89
CA GLU A 71 4.40 -21.76 -2.69
C GLU A 71 3.60 -21.31 -1.46
N ILE A 72 2.77 -20.28 -1.62
CA ILE A 72 1.90 -19.77 -0.55
C ILE A 72 0.92 -20.86 -0.12
N MET A 73 0.30 -21.54 -1.07
CA MET A 73 -0.69 -22.60 -0.80
C MET A 73 -0.07 -23.81 -0.10
N ASN A 74 1.14 -24.24 -0.51
CA ASN A 74 1.88 -25.30 0.16
C ASN A 74 2.15 -24.96 1.63
N VAL A 75 2.56 -23.71 1.90
CA VAL A 75 2.76 -23.23 3.27
C VAL A 75 1.44 -23.25 4.03
N LEU A 76 0.34 -22.71 3.47
CA LEU A 76 -0.96 -22.68 4.14
C LEU A 76 -1.52 -24.09 4.43
N ASN A 77 -1.39 -25.02 3.49
CA ASN A 77 -1.88 -26.40 3.60
C ASN A 77 -1.03 -27.26 4.54
N SER A 78 0.23 -26.87 4.80
CA SER A 78 1.09 -27.58 5.76
C SER A 78 0.70 -27.36 7.23
N TYR A 79 -0.11 -26.33 7.54
CA TYR A 79 -0.49 -26.03 8.92
C TYR A 79 -1.66 -26.86 9.40
N LYS A 80 -1.49 -27.50 10.56
CA LYS A 80 -2.58 -28.19 11.28
C LYS A 80 -3.64 -27.25 11.86
N LYS A 81 -3.33 -25.95 12.02
CA LYS A 81 -4.23 -24.95 12.60
C LYS A 81 -4.42 -23.78 11.62
N PRO A 82 -5.65 -23.22 11.53
CA PRO A 82 -5.89 -22.04 10.71
C PRO A 82 -4.96 -20.88 11.08
N ARG A 83 -4.38 -20.23 10.07
CA ARG A 83 -3.56 -19.05 10.29
C ARG A 83 -4.42 -17.82 10.54
N THR A 84 -3.89 -16.89 11.33
CA THR A 84 -4.52 -15.59 11.48
C THR A 84 -4.48 -14.83 10.15
N LYS A 85 -5.50 -14.01 9.87
CA LYS A 85 -5.57 -13.10 8.70
C LYS A 85 -4.28 -12.31 8.51
N LYS A 86 -3.76 -11.70 9.58
CA LYS A 86 -2.47 -10.97 9.55
C LYS A 86 -1.30 -11.89 9.16
N GLY A 87 -1.28 -13.13 9.65
CA GLY A 87 -0.25 -14.12 9.31
C GLY A 87 -0.27 -14.52 7.83
N ILE A 88 -1.46 -14.72 7.26
CA ILE A 88 -1.64 -15.04 5.83
C ILE A 88 -1.20 -13.86 4.96
N LEU A 89 -1.67 -12.65 5.27
CA LEU A 89 -1.29 -11.45 4.53
C LEU A 89 0.22 -11.14 4.64
N LYS A 90 0.83 -11.44 5.80
CA LYS A 90 2.29 -11.31 5.98
C LYS A 90 3.05 -12.36 5.17
N LEU A 91 2.53 -13.57 5.02
CA LEU A 91 3.09 -14.59 4.15
C LEU A 91 3.10 -14.10 2.70
N ILE A 92 1.96 -13.63 2.19
CA ILE A 92 1.86 -13.04 0.83
C ILE A 92 2.89 -11.91 0.65
N TYR A 93 2.94 -10.96 1.60
CA TYR A 93 3.90 -9.87 1.57
C TYR A 93 5.35 -10.36 1.49
N ASN A 94 5.72 -11.33 2.33
CA ASN A 94 7.08 -11.87 2.37
C ASN A 94 7.44 -12.60 1.08
N THR A 95 6.53 -13.41 0.52
CA THR A 95 6.74 -14.11 -0.75
C THR A 95 6.96 -13.12 -1.90
N VAL A 96 6.16 -12.06 -1.99
CA VAL A 96 6.38 -11.03 -3.03
C VAL A 96 7.66 -10.22 -2.77
N LEU A 97 8.00 -9.97 -1.50
CA LEU A 97 9.21 -9.24 -1.15
C LEU A 97 10.49 -10.04 -1.46
N SER A 98 10.49 -11.36 -1.28
CA SER A 98 11.64 -12.23 -1.59
C SER A 98 11.91 -12.34 -3.08
N HIS A 99 10.94 -11.99 -3.92
CA HIS A 99 11.06 -12.03 -5.37
C HIS A 99 11.41 -10.65 -5.95
N GLY A 100 12.35 -10.65 -6.91
CA GLY A 100 12.82 -9.43 -7.56
C GLY A 100 13.95 -8.73 -6.81
N GLN A 101 15.13 -8.72 -7.42
CA GLN A 101 16.36 -8.23 -6.78
C GLN A 101 16.66 -6.75 -7.07
N ARG A 102 16.11 -6.17 -8.14
CA ARG A 102 16.48 -4.83 -8.62
C ARG A 102 15.27 -4.01 -9.09
N ASP A 103 15.39 -2.70 -8.97
CA ASP A 103 14.41 -1.72 -9.45
C ASP A 103 14.55 -1.52 -10.97
N LEU A 104 13.45 -1.66 -11.72
CA LEU A 104 13.39 -1.50 -13.18
C LEU A 104 13.11 -0.08 -13.65
N THR A 105 12.94 0.89 -12.76
CA THR A 105 12.39 2.20 -13.13
C THR A 105 13.06 2.80 -14.37
N ASP A 106 14.38 2.66 -14.51
CA ASP A 106 15.15 3.20 -15.65
C ASP A 106 15.38 2.20 -16.80
N LYS A 107 14.94 0.95 -16.66
CA LYS A 107 15.22 -0.17 -17.59
C LYS A 107 13.97 -0.83 -18.16
N ILE A 108 12.79 -0.36 -17.78
CA ILE A 108 11.51 -0.98 -18.18
C ILE A 108 11.33 -0.98 -19.71
N ASP A 109 11.75 0.09 -20.39
CA ASP A 109 11.62 0.19 -21.85
C ASP A 109 12.55 -0.79 -22.58
N GLU A 110 13.79 -0.95 -22.09
CA GLU A 110 14.74 -1.95 -22.61
C GLU A 110 14.20 -3.36 -22.40
N PHE A 111 13.68 -3.63 -21.19
CA PHE A 111 13.06 -4.90 -20.86
C PHE A 111 11.89 -5.21 -21.80
N ASN A 112 10.97 -4.27 -21.99
CA ASN A 112 9.81 -4.41 -22.87
C ASN A 112 10.24 -4.69 -24.31
N LYS A 113 11.20 -3.92 -24.83
CA LYS A 113 11.76 -4.11 -26.17
C LYS A 113 12.38 -5.50 -26.34
N LYS A 114 13.14 -5.99 -25.34
CA LYS A 114 13.73 -7.33 -25.35
C LYS A 114 12.69 -8.46 -25.41
N HIS A 115 11.50 -8.22 -24.86
CA HIS A 115 10.39 -9.16 -24.88
C HIS A 115 9.40 -8.92 -26.04
N GLY A 116 9.75 -8.06 -27.01
CA GLY A 116 8.89 -7.74 -28.14
C GLY A 116 7.58 -7.03 -27.74
N VAL A 117 7.55 -6.38 -26.58
CA VAL A 117 6.37 -5.67 -26.10
C VAL A 117 6.35 -4.29 -26.72
N GLU A 118 5.49 -4.13 -27.71
CA GLU A 118 5.16 -2.83 -28.25
C GLU A 118 4.40 -1.97 -27.24
N LYS A 119 4.25 -0.70 -27.58
CA LYS A 119 3.45 0.23 -26.79
C LYS A 119 1.98 -0.25 -26.70
N ASP A 120 1.48 -0.38 -25.48
CA ASP A 120 0.19 -1.00 -25.12
C ASP A 120 0.04 -2.48 -25.53
N GLY A 121 1.15 -3.13 -25.87
CA GLY A 121 1.23 -4.57 -26.06
C GLY A 121 1.08 -5.33 -24.75
N LYS A 122 0.56 -6.56 -24.85
CA LYS A 122 0.39 -7.44 -23.70
C LYS A 122 1.69 -8.06 -23.27
N ILE A 123 1.83 -8.20 -21.96
CA ILE A 123 2.88 -9.00 -21.34
C ILE A 123 2.35 -9.59 -20.05
N MET A 124 2.67 -10.86 -19.82
CA MET A 124 2.31 -11.54 -18.57
C MET A 124 3.12 -10.98 -17.42
N LEU A 125 2.50 -10.74 -16.26
CA LEU A 125 3.17 -10.20 -15.08
C LEU A 125 4.37 -11.06 -14.62
N GLY A 126 4.30 -12.39 -14.82
CA GLY A 126 5.39 -13.33 -14.56
C GLY A 126 6.66 -13.05 -15.36
N ALA A 127 6.58 -12.41 -16.53
CA ALA A 127 7.78 -12.07 -17.30
C ALA A 127 8.73 -11.14 -16.52
N TYR A 128 8.18 -10.15 -15.80
CA TYR A 128 8.96 -9.26 -14.92
C TYR A 128 9.50 -9.99 -13.69
N SER A 129 8.89 -11.12 -13.37
CA SER A 129 9.01 -11.68 -12.05
C SER A 129 10.38 -12.30 -11.75
N ILE A 130 11.12 -12.66 -12.80
CA ILE A 130 12.39 -13.39 -12.73
C ILE A 130 13.58 -12.46 -12.41
N ASN A 131 13.57 -11.20 -12.86
CA ASN A 131 14.80 -10.40 -12.86
C ASN A 131 14.65 -9.07 -12.12
N ASP A 132 13.63 -8.26 -12.41
CA ASP A 132 13.63 -6.85 -12.03
C ASP A 132 12.18 -6.25 -11.97
N TRP A 133 11.90 -5.27 -11.10
CA TRP A 133 10.51 -4.87 -10.75
C TRP A 133 10.32 -3.35 -10.58
N VAL A 134 9.10 -2.87 -10.82
CA VAL A 134 8.63 -1.56 -10.32
C VAL A 134 7.44 -1.75 -9.37
N CYS A 135 7.00 -0.67 -8.69
CA CYS A 135 5.89 -0.70 -7.73
C CYS A 135 4.62 -1.37 -8.28
N ARG A 136 4.27 -1.11 -9.56
CA ARG A 136 3.11 -1.73 -10.24
C ARG A 136 3.19 -3.25 -10.25
N HIS A 137 4.35 -3.81 -10.55
CA HIS A 137 4.51 -5.27 -10.67
C HIS A 137 4.31 -5.94 -9.31
N LYS A 138 4.99 -5.44 -8.26
CA LYS A 138 4.90 -6.03 -6.92
C LYS A 138 3.51 -5.86 -6.32
N GLY A 139 2.89 -4.70 -6.55
CA GLY A 139 1.54 -4.45 -6.07
C GLY A 139 0.48 -5.33 -6.77
N LEU A 140 0.60 -5.54 -8.08
CA LEU A 140 -0.28 -6.45 -8.83
C LEU A 140 -0.08 -7.90 -8.40
N GLU A 141 1.16 -8.35 -8.23
CA GLU A 141 1.42 -9.71 -7.78
C GLU A 141 0.83 -9.95 -6.39
N ALA A 142 1.11 -9.06 -5.43
CA ALA A 142 0.58 -9.19 -4.07
C ALA A 142 -0.96 -9.20 -4.06
N ALA A 143 -1.60 -8.39 -4.92
CA ALA A 143 -3.06 -8.38 -5.04
C ALA A 143 -3.59 -9.67 -5.68
N ALA A 144 -2.91 -10.22 -6.69
CA ALA A 144 -3.27 -11.48 -7.34
C ALA A 144 -3.18 -12.65 -6.36
N MET A 145 -2.07 -12.75 -5.61
CA MET A 145 -1.90 -13.76 -4.56
C MET A 145 -2.98 -13.61 -3.48
N GLY A 146 -3.26 -12.39 -3.05
CA GLY A 146 -4.31 -12.11 -2.08
C GLY A 146 -5.71 -12.54 -2.56
N GLU A 147 -6.04 -12.27 -3.82
CA GLU A 147 -7.31 -12.70 -4.43
C GLU A 147 -7.37 -14.22 -4.58
N GLY A 148 -6.30 -14.86 -5.04
CA GLY A 148 -6.22 -16.32 -5.14
C GLY A 148 -6.43 -17.00 -3.79
N VAL A 149 -5.77 -16.53 -2.73
CA VAL A 149 -5.93 -17.10 -1.36
C VAL A 149 -7.35 -16.91 -0.82
N ILE A 150 -8.04 -15.83 -1.21
CA ILE A 150 -9.47 -15.63 -0.90
C ILE A 150 -10.34 -16.64 -1.65
N ASN A 151 -10.08 -16.85 -2.94
CA ASN A 151 -10.84 -17.78 -3.77
C ASN A 151 -10.68 -19.24 -3.30
N GLU A 152 -9.51 -19.61 -2.79
CA GLU A 152 -9.25 -20.91 -2.17
C GLU A 152 -9.80 -21.03 -0.73
N GLY A 153 -10.47 -20.00 -0.20
CA GLY A 153 -11.14 -20.05 1.10
C GLY A 153 -10.23 -19.93 2.33
N HIS A 154 -8.94 -19.63 2.15
CA HIS A 154 -8.01 -19.45 3.28
C HIS A 154 -8.06 -18.04 3.88
N LEU A 155 -8.61 -17.06 3.16
CA LEU A 155 -8.70 -15.67 3.59
C LEU A 155 -10.10 -15.11 3.27
N SER A 156 -10.70 -14.40 4.23
CA SER A 156 -11.96 -13.69 4.03
C SER A 156 -11.74 -12.20 3.76
N GLY A 157 -12.70 -11.55 3.10
CA GLY A 157 -12.68 -10.12 2.79
C GLY A 157 -12.44 -9.85 1.31
N THR A 158 -11.84 -8.70 0.97
CA THR A 158 -11.54 -8.32 -0.41
C THR A 158 -10.05 -8.07 -0.59
N ALA A 159 -9.53 -8.48 -1.74
CA ALA A 159 -8.20 -8.12 -2.22
C ALA A 159 -8.33 -7.13 -3.37
N ARG A 160 -7.62 -6.01 -3.29
CA ARG A 160 -7.63 -4.96 -4.31
C ARG A 160 -6.24 -4.43 -4.62
N ALA A 161 -6.05 -4.10 -5.88
CA ALA A 161 -4.89 -3.42 -6.41
C ALA A 161 -5.16 -1.90 -6.40
N HIS A 162 -4.51 -1.16 -5.51
CA HIS A 162 -4.71 0.29 -5.38
C HIS A 162 -3.54 1.06 -5.95
N ARG A 163 -3.85 2.24 -6.49
CA ARG A 163 -2.84 3.15 -7.02
C ARG A 163 -3.22 4.60 -6.81
N ASN A 164 -2.22 5.43 -6.57
CA ASN A 164 -2.39 6.87 -6.55
C ASN A 164 -1.20 7.57 -7.22
N GLN A 165 -1.32 8.87 -7.36
CA GLN A 165 -0.29 9.74 -7.93
C GLN A 165 -0.12 10.99 -7.09
N ARG A 166 1.13 11.43 -6.95
CA ARG A 166 1.56 12.73 -6.44
C ARG A 166 2.42 13.42 -7.50
N SER A 167 2.96 14.60 -7.17
CA SER A 167 3.94 15.31 -8.00
C SER A 167 5.17 14.45 -8.32
N GLU A 168 5.58 13.60 -7.39
CA GLU A 168 6.81 12.81 -7.47
C GLU A 168 6.64 11.53 -8.30
N GLY A 169 5.41 11.18 -8.70
CA GLY A 169 5.15 9.97 -9.48
C GLY A 169 3.86 9.26 -9.09
N ALA A 170 3.71 8.03 -9.56
CA ALA A 170 2.60 7.17 -9.19
C ALA A 170 3.08 5.93 -8.46
N HIS A 171 2.22 5.40 -7.63
CA HIS A 171 2.52 4.26 -6.78
C HIS A 171 1.40 3.25 -6.78
N PHE A 172 1.75 2.00 -6.50
CA PHE A 172 0.86 0.86 -6.59
C PHE A 172 1.11 -0.08 -5.41
N TRP A 173 0.05 -0.57 -4.78
CA TRP A 173 0.14 -1.46 -3.62
C TRP A 173 -1.06 -2.41 -3.55
N PHE A 174 -0.94 -3.44 -2.72
CA PHE A 174 -2.02 -4.35 -2.38
C PHE A 174 -2.75 -3.88 -1.12
N ARG A 175 -4.08 -3.80 -1.20
CA ARG A 175 -4.98 -3.51 -0.09
C ARG A 175 -5.90 -4.70 0.17
N HIS A 176 -5.90 -5.19 1.40
CA HIS A 176 -6.89 -6.14 1.89
C HIS A 176 -7.87 -5.43 2.82
N THR A 177 -9.16 -5.65 2.62
CA THR A 177 -10.22 -5.18 3.53
C THR A 177 -10.91 -6.39 4.13
N SER A 178 -11.05 -6.45 5.45
CA SER A 178 -11.82 -7.50 6.10
C SER A 178 -13.29 -7.50 5.66
N GLU A 179 -13.93 -8.65 5.79
CA GLU A 179 -15.36 -8.88 5.55
C GLU A 179 -16.29 -7.85 6.21
N ASP A 180 -15.93 -7.35 7.40
CA ASP A 180 -16.70 -6.35 8.14
C ASP A 180 -16.35 -4.89 7.75
N GLY A 181 -15.40 -4.70 6.84
CA GLY A 181 -14.88 -3.40 6.43
C GLY A 181 -14.01 -2.68 7.47
N LYS A 182 -13.85 -3.22 8.69
CA LYS A 182 -13.25 -2.48 9.82
C LYS A 182 -11.73 -2.50 9.84
N LYS A 183 -11.12 -3.56 9.29
CA LYS A 183 -9.66 -3.73 9.27
C LYS A 183 -9.16 -3.73 7.84
N ILE A 184 -8.29 -2.77 7.56
CA ILE A 184 -7.62 -2.64 6.27
C ILE A 184 -6.14 -2.93 6.49
N TYR A 185 -5.61 -3.91 5.75
CA TYR A 185 -4.19 -4.22 5.70
C TYR A 185 -3.60 -3.73 4.39
N ILE A 186 -2.42 -3.12 4.49
CA ILE A 186 -1.64 -2.63 3.36
C ILE A 186 -0.39 -3.51 3.25
N SER A 187 -0.17 -4.01 2.03
CA SER A 187 1.05 -4.67 1.63
C SER A 187 1.68 -3.85 0.52
N ASP A 188 2.81 -3.23 0.83
CA ASP A 188 3.60 -2.45 -0.10
C ASP A 188 5.05 -2.92 -0.06
N PRO A 189 5.38 -3.96 -0.85
CA PRO A 189 6.73 -4.49 -0.93
C PRO A 189 7.76 -3.45 -1.38
N MET A 190 7.36 -2.46 -2.18
CA MET A 190 8.27 -1.43 -2.69
C MET A 190 8.66 -0.41 -1.59
N GLN A 191 7.73 -0.04 -0.71
CA GLN A 191 8.04 0.76 0.49
C GLN A 191 8.47 -0.08 1.71
N LYS A 192 8.71 -1.38 1.51
CA LYS A 192 9.00 -2.35 2.57
C LYS A 192 8.02 -2.22 3.75
N PHE A 193 6.73 -2.12 3.43
CA PHE A 193 5.68 -1.90 4.41
C PHE A 193 4.66 -3.02 4.41
N PHE A 194 4.38 -3.52 5.62
CA PHE A 194 3.25 -4.37 5.90
C PHE A 194 2.63 -3.95 7.22
N GLY A 195 1.33 -3.63 7.22
CA GLY A 195 0.64 -3.17 8.43
C GLY A 195 -0.81 -2.83 8.17
N THR A 196 -1.47 -2.28 9.18
CA THR A 196 -2.82 -1.73 9.00
C THR A 196 -2.76 -0.36 8.33
N LEU A 197 -3.87 0.08 7.74
CA LEU A 197 -4.01 1.45 7.23
C LEU A 197 -3.66 2.48 8.32
N GLU A 198 -4.18 2.32 9.54
CA GLU A 198 -3.90 3.18 10.69
C GLU A 198 -2.39 3.28 11.01
N GLN A 199 -1.67 2.15 10.95
CA GLN A 199 -0.21 2.14 11.12
C GLN A 199 0.51 2.88 9.98
N ALA A 200 0.00 2.75 8.77
CA ALA A 200 0.55 3.42 7.59
C ALA A 200 0.42 4.95 7.68
N GLU A 201 -0.69 5.43 8.24
CA GLU A 201 -0.96 6.85 8.44
C GLU A 201 -0.08 7.51 9.50
N LYS A 202 0.42 6.73 10.47
CA LYS A 202 1.37 7.22 11.49
C LYS A 202 2.79 7.41 10.92
N ARG A 203 3.09 6.89 9.73
CA ARG A 203 4.42 7.00 9.12
C ARG A 203 4.60 8.38 8.48
N LYS A 204 5.72 9.03 8.78
CA LYS A 204 6.17 10.21 8.04
C LYS A 204 6.56 9.78 6.61
N TYR A 205 6.22 10.59 5.62
CA TYR A 205 6.59 10.41 4.20
C TYR A 205 6.02 9.15 3.50
N SER A 206 4.95 8.54 4.02
CA SER A 206 4.27 7.43 3.34
C SER A 206 3.38 7.91 2.18
N TRP A 207 3.08 7.01 1.24
CA TRP A 207 1.97 7.22 0.31
C TRP A 207 0.64 7.28 1.06
N SER A 208 -0.32 8.02 0.52
CA SER A 208 -1.65 8.08 1.11
C SER A 208 -2.44 6.86 0.64
N TYR A 209 -2.49 5.85 1.51
CA TYR A 209 -3.16 4.59 1.20
C TYR A 209 -4.71 4.67 1.25
N LYS A 210 -5.26 5.77 1.78
CA LYS A 210 -6.70 6.08 1.78
C LYS A 210 -7.21 6.38 0.38
N THR A 211 -8.29 5.69 0.01
CA THR A 211 -9.12 5.99 -1.17
C THR A 211 -9.68 7.42 -1.13
N PRO A 212 -10.11 7.97 -2.28
CA PRO A 212 -10.83 9.24 -2.32
C PRO A 212 -12.02 9.27 -1.36
N GLU A 213 -12.83 8.21 -1.35
CA GLU A 213 -14.05 8.09 -0.56
C GLU A 213 -13.73 8.11 0.94
N GLU A 214 -12.69 7.38 1.38
CA GLU A 214 -12.23 7.40 2.77
C GLU A 214 -11.73 8.79 3.20
N LYS A 215 -11.08 9.54 2.29
CA LYS A 215 -10.65 10.92 2.58
C LYS A 215 -11.82 11.87 2.68
N GLU A 216 -12.80 11.76 1.79
CA GLU A 216 -14.01 12.57 1.85
C GLU A 216 -14.78 12.33 3.13
N GLN A 217 -14.95 11.06 3.51
CA GLN A 217 -15.61 10.67 4.75
C GLN A 217 -14.90 11.27 5.98
N GLU A 218 -13.57 11.15 6.05
CA GLU A 218 -12.78 11.75 7.13
C GLU A 218 -12.96 13.29 7.20
N GLN A 219 -13.00 13.97 6.04
CA GLN A 219 -13.24 15.41 5.99
C GLN A 219 -14.64 15.78 6.47
N ARG A 220 -15.67 14.99 6.11
CA ARG A 220 -17.05 15.18 6.59
C ARG A 220 -17.11 15.02 8.10
N GLU A 221 -16.49 13.98 8.65
CA GLU A 221 -16.44 13.72 10.09
C GLU A 221 -15.71 14.85 10.86
N LYS A 222 -14.59 15.35 10.33
CA LYS A 222 -13.88 16.50 10.91
C LYS A 222 -14.75 17.76 10.92
N LYS A 223 -15.46 18.05 9.83
CA LYS A 223 -16.39 19.19 9.74
C LYS A 223 -17.54 19.06 10.75
N GLN A 224 -18.14 17.87 10.87
CA GLN A 224 -19.21 17.61 11.84
C GLN A 224 -18.72 17.77 13.28
N LYS A 225 -17.53 17.26 13.61
CA LYS A 225 -16.94 17.41 14.95
C LYS A 225 -16.65 18.88 15.28
N LEU A 226 -16.13 19.64 14.31
CA LEU A 226 -15.88 21.07 14.48
C LEU A 226 -17.19 21.86 14.68
N PHE A 227 -18.25 21.51 13.94
CA PHE A 227 -19.57 22.11 14.11
C PHE A 227 -20.12 21.87 15.52
N ARG A 228 -20.12 20.62 16.00
CA ARG A 228 -20.54 20.27 17.37
C ARG A 228 -19.74 20.97 18.47
N LEU A 229 -18.46 21.24 18.24
CA LEU A 229 -17.62 22.01 19.17
C LEU A 229 -18.00 23.49 19.20
N LYS A 230 -18.39 24.08 18.06
CA LYS A 230 -18.84 25.48 18.01
C LYS A 230 -20.16 25.68 18.73
N ASP A 231 -21.11 24.76 18.58
CA ASP A 231 -22.41 24.84 19.27
C ASP A 231 -22.23 24.80 20.80
N ARG A 232 -21.30 23.98 21.29
CA ARG A 232 -20.95 23.90 22.72
C ARG A 232 -20.26 25.15 23.28
N ILE A 233 -19.59 25.94 22.45
CA ILE A 233 -18.93 27.18 22.90
C ILE A 233 -19.94 28.32 23.07
N ILE A 234 -21.08 28.29 22.35
CA ILE A 234 -22.14 29.30 22.44
C ILE A 234 -22.94 29.15 23.75
N GLU A 235 -22.93 27.97 24.37
CA GLU A 235 -23.63 27.70 25.64
C GLU A 235 -22.83 28.06 26.90
N ILE A 236 -21.61 28.60 26.80
CA ILE A 236 -20.92 29.14 27.97
C ILE A 236 -21.68 30.41 28.38
N PRO A 237 -22.38 30.44 29.54
CA PRO A 237 -23.01 31.65 30.01
C PRO A 237 -21.93 32.72 30.11
N LYS A 238 -22.21 33.91 29.60
CA LYS A 238 -21.38 35.07 29.93
C LYS A 238 -21.54 35.29 31.44
N GLU A 239 -20.73 34.62 32.26
CA GLU A 239 -20.59 35.01 33.65
C GLU A 239 -20.24 36.50 33.63
N PRO A 240 -20.95 37.33 34.42
CA PRO A 240 -20.65 38.74 34.50
C PRO A 240 -19.18 38.88 34.85
N LEU A 241 -18.45 39.66 34.05
CA LEU A 241 -17.05 39.97 34.28
C LEU A 241 -16.92 40.54 35.69
N ILE A 242 -16.57 39.68 36.66
CA ILE A 242 -16.16 40.12 38.00
C ILE A 242 -14.93 40.97 37.75
N GLN A 243 -15.07 42.28 37.95
CA GLN A 243 -13.97 43.23 37.86
C GLN A 243 -12.89 42.78 38.84
N LYS A 244 -11.83 42.15 38.32
CA LYS A 244 -10.68 41.80 39.14
C LYS A 244 -10.07 43.10 39.66
N PRO A 245 -9.84 43.23 40.98
CA PRO A 245 -9.14 44.38 41.52
C PRO A 245 -7.76 44.49 40.86
N LYS A 246 -7.37 45.74 40.55
CA LYS A 246 -6.04 46.10 40.02
C LYS A 246 -4.97 45.67 41.02
N ASN A 247 -4.47 44.44 40.90
CA ASN A 247 -3.26 44.06 41.60
C ASN A 247 -2.05 44.66 40.87
N LYS A 248 -1.27 45.41 41.64
CA LYS A 248 -0.02 46.04 41.21
C LYS A 248 0.90 44.98 40.62
N VAL A 249 1.33 45.24 39.39
CA VAL A 249 2.38 44.51 38.68
C VAL A 249 3.65 44.55 39.53
N GLN A 250 4.03 43.41 40.11
CA GLN A 250 5.41 43.21 40.53
C GLN A 250 6.22 42.84 39.29
N GLN A 251 7.28 43.59 39.03
CA GLN A 251 8.24 43.31 37.96
C GLN A 251 8.97 42.00 38.30
N GLU A 252 8.71 40.95 37.52
CA GLU A 252 9.55 39.75 37.54
C GLU A 252 10.88 40.05 36.84
N LYS A 253 11.97 39.61 37.49
CA LYS A 253 13.33 39.71 36.97
C LYS A 253 13.49 38.84 35.72
N PRO A 254 14.33 39.26 34.75
CA PRO A 254 14.58 38.49 33.55
C PRO A 254 15.20 37.13 33.87
N PHE A 255 14.64 36.09 33.24
CA PHE A 255 15.10 34.71 33.28
C PHE A 255 16.39 34.59 32.43
N ASN A 256 17.49 34.20 33.06
CA ASN A 256 18.79 34.05 32.40
C ASN A 256 18.87 32.66 31.74
N LEU A 257 19.12 32.62 30.43
CA LEU A 257 19.19 31.42 29.60
C LEU A 257 20.66 31.15 29.25
N ASP A 258 21.42 30.65 30.22
CA ASP A 258 22.72 30.02 30.00
C ASP A 258 22.79 28.79 30.90
N ASP A 259 22.65 27.62 30.28
CA ASP A 259 23.25 26.34 30.67
C ASP A 259 22.42 25.17 30.09
N ARG A 260 22.91 24.64 28.96
CA ARG A 260 22.97 23.20 28.60
C ARG A 260 23.32 23.03 27.11
N ILE A 261 24.60 23.16 26.79
CA ILE A 261 25.18 22.54 25.60
C ILE A 261 25.50 21.09 25.98
N VAL A 262 24.80 20.14 25.38
CA VAL A 262 25.13 18.71 25.45
C VAL A 262 25.87 18.35 24.17
N ASP A 263 27.07 17.80 24.33
CA ASP A 263 27.94 17.31 23.27
C ASP A 263 27.28 16.15 22.50
N PRO A 264 27.10 16.25 21.16
CA PRO A 264 26.47 15.21 20.36
C PRO A 264 27.38 14.03 19.98
N ASN A 265 28.60 13.91 20.49
CA ASN A 265 29.55 12.86 20.04
C ASN A 265 29.65 11.58 20.91
N ASP A 266 28.96 11.50 22.04
CA ASP A 266 29.00 10.31 22.91
C ASP A 266 27.88 9.30 22.61
N ALA A 267 27.90 8.67 21.42
CA ALA A 267 27.28 7.35 21.18
C ALA A 267 27.53 6.83 19.75
N ILE A 268 28.74 6.38 19.44
CA ILE A 268 28.98 5.52 18.27
C ILE A 268 29.51 4.16 18.75
N GLY A 269 28.58 3.29 19.14
CA GLY A 269 28.83 1.86 19.27
C GLY A 269 28.77 1.20 17.89
N ASN A 270 29.86 0.56 17.48
CA ASN A 270 30.04 -0.14 16.21
C ASN A 270 29.18 -1.41 16.07
N ASN A 271 27.86 -1.28 16.02
CA ASN A 271 26.97 -2.37 15.60
C ASN A 271 26.54 -2.14 14.16
N LYS A 272 27.27 -2.73 13.21
CA LYS A 272 26.79 -2.82 11.82
C LYS A 272 25.43 -3.52 11.82
N PRO A 273 24.36 -2.90 11.29
CA PRO A 273 23.07 -3.55 11.20
C PRO A 273 23.20 -4.80 10.31
N LEU A 274 22.63 -5.92 10.78
CA LEU A 274 22.52 -7.16 10.01
C LEU A 274 21.85 -6.87 8.65
N SER A 275 22.29 -7.55 7.60
CA SER A 275 21.64 -7.43 6.29
C SER A 275 20.17 -7.87 6.41
N PRO A 276 19.25 -7.34 5.58
CA PRO A 276 17.85 -7.76 5.60
C PRO A 276 17.66 -9.28 5.43
N HIS A 277 18.56 -9.93 4.68
CA HIS A 277 18.58 -11.39 4.51
C HIS A 277 18.90 -12.11 5.83
N ASP A 278 19.90 -11.65 6.58
CA ASP A 278 20.29 -12.25 7.86
C ASP A 278 19.24 -12.04 8.95
N GLN A 279 18.50 -10.93 8.90
CA GLN A 279 17.38 -10.68 9.80
C GLN A 279 16.20 -11.65 9.56
N ILE A 280 15.98 -12.04 8.29
CA ILE A 280 14.94 -13.02 7.91
C ILE A 280 15.38 -14.43 8.35
N LEU A 281 16.61 -14.83 8.07
CA LEU A 281 17.14 -16.13 8.49
C LEU A 281 17.11 -16.28 10.02
N ASN A 282 17.45 -15.23 10.76
CA ASN A 282 17.34 -15.24 12.23
C ASN A 282 15.90 -15.39 12.72
N HIS A 283 14.92 -14.78 12.04
CA HIS A 283 13.51 -14.97 12.38
C HIS A 283 13.02 -16.39 12.09
N ILE A 284 13.41 -16.97 10.96
CA ILE A 284 13.04 -18.34 10.57
C ILE A 284 13.64 -19.34 11.56
N ASN A 285 14.94 -19.21 11.86
CA ASN A 285 15.63 -20.10 12.80
C ASN A 285 15.07 -20.00 14.22
N LYS A 286 14.70 -18.79 14.66
CA LYS A 286 14.02 -18.61 15.95
C LYS A 286 12.65 -19.29 15.98
N ALA A 287 11.84 -19.12 14.93
CA ALA A 287 10.52 -19.75 14.84
C ALA A 287 10.60 -21.30 14.80
N ILE A 288 11.63 -21.86 14.15
CA ILE A 288 11.89 -23.31 14.15
C ILE A 288 12.27 -23.79 15.56
N LYS A 289 13.16 -23.05 16.25
CA LYS A 289 13.60 -23.39 17.60
C LYS A 289 12.45 -23.33 18.63
N ASP A 290 11.55 -22.37 18.49
CA ASP A 290 10.38 -22.20 19.37
C ASP A 290 9.25 -23.21 19.07
N SER A 291 9.38 -24.03 18.01
CA SER A 291 8.39 -25.04 17.59
C SER A 291 8.76 -26.49 17.91
N LYS A 292 9.96 -26.71 18.48
CA LYS A 292 10.42 -28.00 19.01
C LYS A 292 10.26 -28.02 20.53
#